data_AF-A0A8B6BYZ7-F1
#
_entry.id   AF-A0A8B6BYZ7-F1
#
_cell.length_a   1.000
_cell.length_b   1.000
_cell.length_c   1.000
_cell.angle_alpha   90.00
_cell.angle_beta   90.00
_cell.angle_gamma   90.00
#
_symmetry.space_group_name_H-M   'P 1'
#
loop_
_entity.id
_entity.type
_entity.pdbx_description
1 polymer ?
#
loop_
_entity_poly.entity_id
_entity_poly.type
_entity_poly.pdbx_seq_one_letter_code
_entity_poly.pdbx_strand_id
1 'polypeptide(L)'
;MSSTTTYQQMEPYSFGYQRVSIDKRYDKPPVIYRGPDVVENFIRHLLEEEKEIRDILSRIEPMIITEKSSFYRFFAIFKQFTSNFNKKNLADEGQKHFNYLSKTFPDPDVFSLLLRKGVFPYDYVDTEQKLEKPCLPSKEDFFNKLGDTHISDEDYQFAQTVWDKLKVKTLGEYSDVYLKMDVALLADVFEKFRDISLHDYDLDPCHYFTTPGFSWSAMLKKTGIVLDLITDIDMMLFCREGNTRRCI
;
A
#
# COMPACT_ATOMS: atom_id res chain seq x y z
N MET A 1 -16.48 -22.29 2.15
CA MET A 1 -16.31 -22.04 0.71
C MET A 1 -16.58 -20.56 0.46
N SER A 2 -15.55 -19.73 0.45
CA SER A 2 -15.68 -18.31 0.08
C SER A 2 -15.79 -18.25 -1.44
N SER A 3 -17.03 -18.21 -1.95
CA SER A 3 -17.31 -17.99 -3.37
C SER A 3 -17.05 -16.53 -3.70
N THR A 4 -15.78 -16.18 -3.90
CA THR A 4 -15.45 -14.93 -4.61
C THR A 4 -15.67 -15.22 -6.09
N THR A 5 -16.89 -15.01 -6.57
CA THR A 5 -17.15 -14.96 -8.00
C THR A 5 -16.26 -13.86 -8.57
N THR A 6 -15.41 -14.19 -9.55
CA THR A 6 -14.45 -13.28 -10.19
C THR A 6 -15.22 -12.18 -10.93
N TYR A 7 -15.63 -11.12 -10.22
CA TYR A 7 -16.52 -10.07 -10.74
C TYR A 7 -15.81 -9.06 -11.66
N GLN A 8 -14.49 -9.16 -11.85
CA GLN A 8 -13.76 -8.27 -12.74
C GLN A 8 -12.95 -9.10 -13.75
N GLN A 9 -13.44 -9.15 -14.98
CA GLN A 9 -12.69 -9.56 -16.17
C GLN A 9 -11.71 -8.46 -16.63
N MET A 10 -11.32 -7.55 -15.73
CA MET A 10 -10.36 -6.50 -16.06
C MET A 10 -8.96 -7.10 -16.04
N GLU A 11 -8.32 -7.13 -17.20
CA GLU A 11 -6.90 -7.44 -17.27
C GLU A 11 -6.12 -6.24 -16.71
N PRO A 12 -5.14 -6.47 -15.81
CA PRO A 12 -4.31 -5.40 -15.29
C PRO A 12 -3.52 -4.77 -16.44
N TYR A 13 -3.63 -3.45 -16.59
CA TYR A 13 -2.98 -2.69 -17.67
C TYR A 13 -1.88 -1.72 -17.17
N SER A 14 -1.73 -1.59 -15.85
CA SER A 14 -0.64 -0.81 -15.24
C SER A 14 -0.28 -1.31 -13.85
N PHE A 15 0.94 -1.00 -13.40
CA PHE A 15 1.35 -1.16 -12.01
C PHE A 15 2.20 0.03 -11.55
N GLY A 16 2.25 0.25 -10.24
CA GLY A 16 3.16 1.17 -9.60
C GLY A 16 3.80 0.56 -8.38
N TYR A 17 5.06 0.88 -8.09
CA TYR A 17 5.69 0.55 -6.82
C TYR A 17 6.70 1.62 -6.39
N GLN A 18 7.00 1.63 -5.09
CA GLN A 18 7.94 2.55 -4.46
C GLN A 18 8.94 1.73 -3.65
N ARG A 19 10.25 1.88 -3.93
CA ARG A 19 11.31 1.25 -3.14
C ARG A 19 11.68 2.15 -1.97
N VAL A 20 11.51 1.63 -0.76
CA VAL A 20 11.86 2.32 0.48
C VAL A 20 12.97 1.55 1.18
N SER A 21 14.01 2.28 1.58
CA SER A 21 15.16 1.78 2.32
C SER A 21 15.32 2.57 3.63
N ILE A 22 15.98 1.93 4.58
CA ILE A 22 16.36 2.53 5.86
C ILE A 22 17.53 3.46 5.64
N ASP A 23 18.51 2.98 4.88
CA ASP A 23 19.53 3.84 4.31
C ASP A 23 18.94 4.54 3.08
N LYS A 24 18.59 5.81 3.29
CA LYS A 24 17.94 6.67 2.30
C LYS A 24 18.77 6.87 1.03
N ARG A 25 20.06 6.50 1.02
CA ARG A 25 20.88 6.46 -0.20
C ARG A 25 20.39 5.45 -1.23
N TYR A 26 19.65 4.43 -0.78
CA TYR A 26 19.08 3.38 -1.65
C TYR A 26 17.59 3.57 -1.93
N ASP A 27 16.97 4.65 -1.47
CA ASP A 27 15.61 5.02 -1.90
C ASP A 27 15.62 5.28 -3.42
N LYS A 28 14.56 4.85 -4.11
CA LYS A 28 14.33 5.17 -5.52
C LYS A 28 13.06 6.01 -5.66
N PRO A 29 12.89 6.78 -6.75
CA PRO A 29 11.59 7.39 -7.06
C PRO A 29 10.52 6.32 -7.38
N PRO A 30 9.22 6.67 -7.36
CA PRO A 30 8.16 5.75 -7.76
C PRO A 30 8.33 5.28 -9.20
N VAL A 31 8.20 3.98 -9.41
CA VAL A 31 8.22 3.36 -10.74
C VAL A 31 6.80 3.05 -11.15
N ILE A 32 6.38 3.55 -12.32
CA ILE A 32 5.08 3.26 -12.92
C ILE A 32 5.32 2.61 -14.27
N TYR A 33 4.57 1.56 -14.53
CA TYR A 33 4.51 0.92 -15.83
C TYR A 33 3.06 0.89 -16.30
N ARG A 34 2.86 1.20 -17.59
CA ARG A 34 1.57 1.09 -18.27
C ARG A 34 1.82 0.55 -19.67
N GLY A 35 1.14 -0.53 -20.03
CA GLY A 35 1.36 -1.20 -21.31
C GLY A 35 0.92 -2.66 -21.29
N PRO A 36 1.13 -3.39 -22.39
CA PRO A 36 0.83 -4.83 -22.47
C PRO A 36 1.72 -5.66 -21.53
N ASP A 37 1.34 -6.91 -21.28
CA ASP A 37 2.13 -7.88 -20.51
C ASP A 37 2.52 -7.38 -19.10
N VAL A 38 1.60 -6.67 -18.45
CA VAL A 38 1.83 -5.99 -17.15
C VAL A 38 2.38 -6.93 -16.09
N VAL A 39 1.84 -8.15 -16.01
CA VAL A 39 2.28 -9.14 -15.01
C VAL A 39 3.71 -9.57 -15.29
N GLU A 40 4.08 -9.81 -16.55
CA GLU A 40 5.45 -10.17 -16.90
C GLU A 40 6.41 -9.02 -16.60
N ASN A 41 6.05 -7.80 -16.99
CA ASN A 41 6.85 -6.61 -16.70
C ASN A 41 6.98 -6.37 -15.20
N PHE A 42 5.93 -6.59 -14.42
CA PHE A 42 5.97 -6.48 -12.97
C PHE A 42 6.96 -7.47 -12.35
N ILE A 43 6.88 -8.75 -12.74
CA ILE A 43 7.82 -9.78 -12.26
C ILE A 43 9.25 -9.46 -12.70
N ARG A 44 9.45 -8.98 -13.94
CA ARG A 44 10.78 -8.57 -14.42
C ARG A 44 11.38 -7.45 -13.58
N HIS A 45 10.61 -6.38 -13.31
CA HIS A 45 11.07 -5.29 -12.44
C HIS A 45 11.35 -5.78 -11.02
N LEU A 46 10.53 -6.70 -10.49
CA LEU A 46 10.74 -7.28 -9.17
C LEU A 46 12.07 -8.07 -9.08
N LEU A 47 12.40 -8.85 -10.12
CA LEU A 47 13.66 -9.60 -10.20
C LEU A 47 14.88 -8.68 -10.35
N GLU A 48 14.73 -7.58 -11.11
CA GLU A 48 15.78 -6.56 -11.24
C GLU A 48 16.06 -5.87 -9.90
N GLU A 49 15.01 -5.49 -9.18
CA GLU A 49 15.13 -4.92 -7.82
C GLU A 49 15.73 -5.93 -6.83
N GLU A 50 15.32 -7.21 -6.90
CA GLU A 50 15.90 -8.27 -6.06
C GLU A 50 17.41 -8.39 -6.29
N LYS A 51 17.84 -8.37 -7.55
CA LYS A 51 19.26 -8.45 -7.92
C LYS A 51 20.03 -7.26 -7.36
N GLU A 52 19.55 -6.04 -7.56
CA GLU A 52 20.19 -4.84 -7.01
C GLU A 52 20.27 -4.87 -5.47
N ILE A 53 19.16 -5.25 -4.80
CA ILE A 53 19.12 -5.34 -3.34
C ILE A 53 20.11 -6.39 -2.85
N ARG A 54 20.19 -7.54 -3.52
CA ARG A 54 21.16 -8.60 -3.22
C ARG A 54 22.60 -8.11 -3.39
N ASP A 55 22.88 -7.34 -4.44
CA ASP A 55 24.19 -6.73 -4.68
C ASP A 55 24.54 -5.69 -3.61
N ILE A 56 23.56 -4.95 -3.08
CA ILE A 56 23.75 -4.03 -1.95
C ILE A 56 24.05 -4.83 -0.67
N LEU A 57 23.23 -5.85 -0.37
CA LEU A 57 23.36 -6.67 0.84
C LEU A 57 24.64 -7.53 0.87
N SER A 58 25.23 -7.82 -0.29
CA SER A 58 26.49 -8.56 -0.38
C SER A 58 27.73 -7.71 -0.07
N ARG A 59 27.60 -6.38 -0.02
CA ARG A 59 28.68 -5.48 0.36
C ARG A 59 28.84 -5.50 1.88
N ILE A 60 30.04 -5.87 2.34
CA ILE A 60 30.38 -5.81 3.76
C ILE A 60 30.68 -4.35 4.11
N GLU A 61 29.66 -3.63 4.53
CA GLU A 61 29.82 -2.35 5.23
C GLU A 61 30.09 -2.64 6.72
N PRO A 62 31.03 -1.95 7.36
CA PRO A 62 31.28 -2.13 8.79
C PRO A 62 30.00 -1.88 9.59
N MET A 63 29.58 -2.89 10.34
CA MET A 63 28.38 -2.84 11.17
C MET A 63 28.57 -1.82 12.30
N ILE A 64 28.04 -0.61 12.10
CA ILE A 64 27.85 0.34 13.21
C ILE A 64 26.58 -0.11 13.93
N ILE A 65 26.74 -0.81 15.06
CA ILE A 65 25.63 -1.21 15.93
C ILE A 65 25.11 0.06 16.61
N THR A 66 24.16 0.73 15.97
CA THR A 66 23.16 1.53 16.68
C THR A 66 22.03 0.61 17.12
N GLU A 67 21.44 0.84 18.30
CA GLU A 67 20.38 0.02 18.95
C GLU A 67 19.21 -0.43 18.04
N LYS A 68 19.06 0.14 16.84
CA LYS A 68 17.93 -0.06 15.92
C LYS A 68 18.15 -1.07 14.79
N SER A 69 19.31 -1.72 14.66
CA SER A 69 19.59 -2.51 13.45
C SER A 69 19.51 -4.03 13.68
N SER A 70 18.42 -4.65 13.25
CA SER A 70 18.28 -6.11 13.12
C SER A 70 17.85 -6.50 11.70
N PHE A 71 18.36 -7.66 11.26
CA PHE A 71 18.58 -8.11 9.88
C PHE A 71 17.29 -8.45 9.06
N TYR A 72 17.21 -8.00 7.80
CA TYR A 72 15.98 -7.93 6.97
C TYR A 72 15.59 -9.21 6.22
N ARG A 73 14.27 -9.45 6.11
CA ARG A 73 13.64 -10.33 5.11
C ARG A 73 12.47 -9.59 4.45
N PHE A 74 12.18 -9.93 3.19
CA PHE A 74 11.20 -9.26 2.31
C PHE A 74 9.88 -10.08 2.23
N PHE A 75 8.76 -9.36 2.03
CA PHE A 75 7.52 -9.67 1.25
C PHE A 75 6.18 -9.44 1.99
N ALA A 76 5.37 -8.57 1.36
CA ALA A 76 3.92 -8.30 1.45
C ALA A 76 3.27 -7.93 2.80
N ILE A 77 3.02 -6.63 3.01
CA ILE A 77 1.90 -6.13 3.84
C ILE A 77 0.97 -5.31 2.92
N PHE A 78 0.41 -5.93 1.88
CA PHE A 78 -0.24 -5.16 0.80
C PHE A 78 -1.78 -5.06 0.89
N LYS A 79 -2.47 -5.81 1.77
CA LYS A 79 -3.95 -5.83 1.73
C LYS A 79 -4.67 -5.39 3.00
N GLN A 80 -4.01 -5.39 4.16
CA GLN A 80 -4.69 -5.17 5.44
C GLN A 80 -4.51 -3.77 6.02
N PHE A 81 -3.51 -3.03 5.53
CA PHE A 81 -3.20 -1.71 6.04
C PHE A 81 -4.18 -0.63 5.55
N THR A 82 -4.70 -0.79 4.32
CA THR A 82 -5.59 0.18 3.68
C THR A 82 -7.01 0.20 4.24
N SER A 83 -7.51 -0.90 4.82
CA SER A 83 -8.88 -0.96 5.36
C SER A 83 -9.03 -0.32 6.74
N ASN A 84 -7.95 -0.30 7.54
CA ASN A 84 -7.98 0.21 8.92
C ASN A 84 -7.46 1.65 9.06
N PHE A 85 -6.91 2.22 7.98
CA PHE A 85 -6.39 3.59 8.02
C PHE A 85 -7.51 4.61 7.82
N ASN A 86 -8.00 5.15 8.94
CA ASN A 86 -8.87 6.31 8.96
C ASN A 86 -8.07 7.53 8.50
N LYS A 87 -8.22 7.93 7.22
CA LYS A 87 -7.52 9.07 6.60
C LYS A 87 -7.70 10.40 7.32
N LYS A 88 -8.64 10.51 8.26
CA LYS A 88 -8.83 11.69 9.11
C LYS A 88 -7.60 12.03 9.97
N ASN A 89 -6.84 11.03 10.42
CA ASN A 89 -5.65 11.28 11.26
C ASN A 89 -4.45 11.82 10.45
N LEU A 90 -4.45 11.67 9.13
CA LEU A 90 -3.35 12.07 8.25
C LEU A 90 -3.42 13.55 7.83
N ALA A 91 -4.61 14.15 7.83
CA ALA A 91 -4.80 15.57 7.54
C ALA A 91 -4.34 16.47 8.71
N ASP A 92 -4.51 15.99 9.95
CA ASP A 92 -4.18 16.76 11.17
C ASP A 92 -2.67 16.73 11.51
N GLU A 93 -1.90 15.75 11.00
CA GLU A 93 -0.47 15.58 11.32
C GLU A 93 0.51 16.40 10.43
N GLY A 94 0.01 17.10 9.40
CA GLY A 94 0.78 18.08 8.63
C GLY A 94 1.87 17.55 7.69
N GLN A 95 2.45 18.46 6.90
CA GLN A 95 3.42 18.19 5.82
C GLN A 95 4.68 17.41 6.23
N LYS A 96 5.07 17.42 7.51
CA LYS A 96 6.36 16.89 7.98
C LYS A 96 6.46 15.35 7.94
N HIS A 97 5.33 14.65 7.82
CA HIS A 97 5.31 13.19 7.82
C HIS A 97 5.21 12.56 6.43
N PHE A 98 5.03 13.38 5.38
CA PHE A 98 4.86 12.90 4.00
C PHE A 98 6.11 13.17 3.15
N ASN A 99 7.15 12.39 3.39
CA ASN A 99 8.44 12.55 2.72
C ASN A 99 8.40 12.08 1.27
N TYR A 100 7.70 10.98 0.97
CA TYR A 100 7.63 10.41 -0.37
C TYR A 100 6.64 11.17 -1.24
N LEU A 101 5.48 11.57 -0.69
CA LEU A 101 4.50 12.35 -1.44
C LEU A 101 5.05 13.74 -1.79
N SER A 102 5.70 14.45 -0.86
CA SER A 102 6.28 15.77 -1.12
C SER A 102 7.45 15.74 -2.11
N LYS A 103 8.26 14.66 -2.11
CA LYS A 103 9.30 14.45 -3.12
C LYS A 103 8.72 14.19 -4.51
N THR A 104 7.60 13.46 -4.58
CA THR A 104 6.95 13.11 -5.85
C THR A 104 6.17 14.30 -6.43
N PHE A 105 5.54 15.09 -5.55
CA PHE A 105 4.74 16.26 -5.89
C PHE A 105 5.21 17.47 -5.06
N PRO A 106 6.23 18.21 -5.53
CA PRO A 106 6.84 19.30 -4.75
C PRO A 106 5.98 20.56 -4.68
N ASP A 107 4.94 20.68 -5.52
CA ASP A 107 4.02 21.82 -5.52
C ASP A 107 3.10 21.76 -4.27
N PRO A 108 3.17 22.77 -3.36
CA PRO A 108 2.35 22.79 -2.14
C PRO A 108 0.84 22.77 -2.39
N ASP A 109 0.40 23.41 -3.48
CA ASP A 109 -1.01 23.53 -3.85
C ASP A 109 -1.57 22.22 -4.39
N VAL A 110 -0.70 21.37 -4.95
CA VAL A 110 -1.01 20.01 -5.37
C VAL A 110 -0.93 19.07 -4.18
N PHE A 111 0.13 19.17 -3.38
CA PHE A 111 0.35 18.33 -2.21
C PHE A 111 -0.86 18.34 -1.26
N SER A 112 -1.40 19.52 -0.94
CA SER A 112 -2.57 19.66 -0.06
C SER A 112 -3.82 18.96 -0.61
N LEU A 113 -3.97 18.90 -1.94
CA LEU A 113 -5.06 18.18 -2.59
C LEU A 113 -4.85 16.67 -2.52
N LEU A 114 -3.63 16.20 -2.72
CA LEU A 114 -3.30 14.76 -2.77
C LEU A 114 -3.36 14.07 -1.40
N LEU A 115 -3.50 14.82 -0.30
CA LEU A 115 -3.80 14.24 1.02
C LEU A 115 -5.21 13.62 1.09
N ARG A 116 -6.15 14.09 0.25
CA ARG A 116 -7.48 13.48 0.11
C ARG A 116 -7.38 12.20 -0.70
N LYS A 117 -8.28 11.24 -0.45
CA LYS A 117 -8.42 10.04 -1.28
C LYS A 117 -8.66 10.44 -2.74
N GLY A 118 -7.76 10.02 -3.63
CA GLY A 118 -7.94 10.20 -5.05
C GLY A 118 -9.18 9.48 -5.58
N VAL A 119 -9.71 9.99 -6.69
CA VAL A 119 -10.90 9.46 -7.34
C VAL A 119 -10.55 9.06 -8.77
N PHE A 120 -10.87 7.81 -9.14
CA PHE A 120 -10.55 7.24 -10.44
C PHE A 120 -11.71 6.37 -10.97
N PRO A 121 -12.09 6.49 -12.25
CA PRO A 121 -13.23 5.76 -12.81
C PRO A 121 -12.80 4.38 -13.31
N TYR A 122 -12.64 3.42 -12.40
CA TYR A 122 -12.18 2.06 -12.74
C TYR A 122 -13.08 1.36 -13.77
N ASP A 123 -14.40 1.39 -13.56
CA ASP A 123 -15.38 0.70 -14.42
C ASP A 123 -15.49 1.28 -15.83
N TYR A 124 -15.09 2.54 -16.02
CA TYR A 124 -15.06 3.18 -17.32
C TYR A 124 -13.88 2.73 -18.17
N VAL A 125 -12.72 2.53 -17.54
CA VAL A 125 -11.46 2.18 -18.20
C VAL A 125 -11.43 0.68 -18.48
N ASP A 126 -12.14 0.28 -19.53
CA ASP A 126 -12.20 -1.10 -20.04
C ASP A 126 -11.25 -1.36 -21.21
N THR A 127 -10.73 -0.31 -21.84
CA THR A 127 -9.96 -0.37 -23.08
C THR A 127 -8.82 0.64 -23.07
N GLU A 128 -7.68 0.25 -23.66
CA GLU A 128 -6.49 1.10 -23.80
C GLU A 128 -6.79 2.44 -24.50
N GLN A 129 -7.66 2.41 -25.52
CA GLN A 129 -8.08 3.61 -26.26
C GLN A 129 -8.73 4.67 -25.36
N LYS A 130 -9.38 4.27 -24.27
CA LYS A 130 -9.97 5.24 -23.32
C LYS A 130 -8.90 5.96 -22.52
N LEU A 131 -7.73 5.36 -22.31
CA LEU A 131 -6.61 6.01 -21.62
C LEU A 131 -5.97 7.10 -22.50
N GLU A 132 -6.05 6.99 -23.82
CA GLU A 132 -5.53 8.01 -24.74
C GLU A 132 -6.44 9.24 -24.86
N LYS A 133 -7.67 9.17 -24.31
CA LYS A 133 -8.63 10.28 -24.41
C LYS A 133 -8.10 11.54 -23.70
N PRO A 134 -8.16 12.71 -24.35
CA PRO A 134 -7.61 13.94 -23.81
C PRO A 134 -8.56 14.69 -22.86
N CYS A 135 -9.54 14.01 -22.29
CA CYS A 135 -10.54 14.60 -21.41
C CYS A 135 -10.83 13.70 -20.20
N LEU A 136 -11.21 14.34 -19.09
CA LEU A 136 -11.77 13.64 -17.96
C LEU A 136 -13.17 13.10 -18.34
N PRO A 137 -13.50 11.84 -18.01
CA PRO A 137 -14.83 11.28 -18.25
C PRO A 137 -15.95 12.09 -17.58
N SER A 138 -17.19 11.92 -18.06
CA SER A 138 -18.33 12.61 -17.45
C SER A 138 -18.64 12.04 -16.06
N LYS A 139 -19.42 12.75 -15.25
CA LYS A 139 -19.76 12.30 -13.89
C LYS A 139 -20.45 10.94 -13.88
N GLU A 140 -21.25 10.65 -14.90
CA GLU A 140 -21.96 9.40 -15.07
C GLU A 140 -21.01 8.21 -15.29
N ASP A 141 -19.88 8.45 -15.97
CA ASP A 141 -18.85 7.45 -16.24
C ASP A 141 -18.05 7.05 -14.98
N PHE A 142 -18.16 7.82 -13.89
CA PHE A 142 -17.56 7.48 -12.59
C PHE A 142 -18.44 6.54 -11.74
N PHE A 143 -19.50 5.99 -12.31
CA PHE A 143 -20.37 5.05 -11.61
C PHE A 143 -19.63 3.78 -11.20
N ASN A 144 -19.71 3.44 -9.91
CA ASN A 144 -19.12 2.21 -9.38
C ASN A 144 -20.15 1.09 -9.39
N LYS A 145 -19.98 0.13 -10.31
CA LYS A 145 -20.86 -1.03 -10.49
C LYS A 145 -20.84 -1.99 -9.30
N LEU A 146 -19.72 -2.07 -8.57
CA LEU A 146 -19.61 -2.95 -7.38
C LEU A 146 -20.36 -2.37 -6.18
N GLY A 147 -20.39 -1.04 -6.07
CA GLY A 147 -21.05 -0.33 -4.99
C GLY A 147 -22.43 0.21 -5.34
N ASP A 148 -22.92 -0.01 -6.57
CA ASP A 148 -24.14 0.57 -7.14
C ASP A 148 -24.32 2.07 -6.79
N THR A 149 -23.21 2.82 -6.84
CA THR A 149 -23.13 4.18 -6.31
C THR A 149 -22.49 5.14 -7.31
N HIS A 150 -23.12 6.31 -7.45
CA HIS A 150 -22.55 7.43 -8.18
C HIS A 150 -21.50 8.15 -7.32
N ILE A 151 -20.51 8.74 -8.00
CA ILE A 151 -19.60 9.69 -7.39
C ILE A 151 -20.37 10.91 -6.84
N SER A 152 -19.93 11.42 -5.69
CA SER A 152 -20.46 12.68 -5.14
C SER A 152 -20.06 13.87 -6.02
N ASP A 153 -20.85 14.95 -6.02
CA ASP A 153 -20.49 16.18 -6.73
C ASP A 153 -19.16 16.75 -6.26
N GLU A 154 -18.89 16.68 -4.95
CA GLU A 154 -17.65 17.14 -4.34
C GLU A 154 -16.42 16.35 -4.80
N ASP A 155 -16.56 15.02 -4.93
CA ASP A 155 -15.48 14.14 -5.40
C ASP A 155 -15.22 14.34 -6.91
N TYR A 156 -16.25 14.60 -7.70
CA TYR A 156 -16.10 14.88 -9.13
C TYR A 156 -15.43 16.25 -9.37
N GLN A 157 -15.87 17.29 -8.67
CA GLN A 157 -15.21 18.61 -8.71
C GLN A 157 -13.75 18.53 -8.25
N PHE A 158 -13.47 17.68 -7.26
CA PHE A 158 -12.10 17.40 -6.82
C PHE A 158 -11.27 16.77 -7.95
N ALA A 159 -11.80 15.76 -8.65
CA ALA A 159 -11.11 15.15 -9.80
C ALA A 159 -10.83 16.17 -10.93
N GLN A 160 -11.79 17.06 -11.22
CA GLN A 160 -11.60 18.17 -12.17
C GLN A 160 -10.49 19.13 -11.72
N THR A 161 -10.49 19.51 -10.44
CA THR A 161 -9.46 20.40 -9.88
C THR A 161 -8.07 19.77 -9.98
N VAL A 162 -7.94 18.47 -9.71
CA VAL A 162 -6.68 17.73 -9.82
C VAL A 162 -6.22 17.67 -11.28
N TRP A 163 -7.13 17.36 -12.22
CA TRP A 163 -6.85 17.34 -13.65
C TRP A 163 -6.29 18.67 -14.14
N ASP A 164 -6.93 19.78 -13.77
CA ASP A 164 -6.56 21.12 -14.20
C ASP A 164 -5.24 21.58 -13.58
N LYS A 165 -5.04 21.37 -12.27
CA LYS A 165 -3.80 21.78 -11.58
C LYS A 165 -2.57 21.01 -12.04
N LEU A 166 -2.71 19.71 -12.26
CA LEU A 166 -1.62 18.87 -12.74
C LEU A 166 -1.39 19.00 -14.26
N LYS A 167 -2.26 19.75 -14.96
CA LYS A 167 -2.20 19.99 -16.41
C LYS A 167 -2.09 18.69 -17.21
N VAL A 168 -2.86 17.71 -16.77
CA VAL A 168 -2.88 16.36 -17.35
C VAL A 168 -3.50 16.41 -18.73
N LYS A 169 -2.87 15.74 -19.71
CA LYS A 169 -3.33 15.79 -21.10
C LYS A 169 -4.18 14.60 -21.49
N THR A 170 -4.00 13.45 -20.85
CA THR A 170 -4.70 12.20 -21.20
C THR A 170 -5.16 11.46 -19.96
N LEU A 171 -6.21 10.64 -20.09
CA LEU A 171 -6.70 9.83 -18.98
C LEU A 171 -5.65 8.84 -18.47
N GLY A 172 -4.74 8.40 -19.36
CA GLY A 172 -3.58 7.61 -19.02
C GLY A 172 -2.64 8.34 -18.07
N GLU A 173 -2.23 9.57 -18.41
CA GLU A 173 -1.39 10.37 -17.51
C GLU A 173 -2.07 10.60 -16.15
N TYR A 174 -3.41 10.75 -16.12
CA TYR A 174 -4.18 10.84 -14.87
C TYR A 174 -4.10 9.53 -14.06
N SER A 175 -4.16 8.38 -14.73
CA SER A 175 -3.95 7.06 -14.11
C SER A 175 -2.54 6.92 -13.53
N ASP A 176 -1.52 7.39 -14.25
CA ASP A 176 -0.12 7.32 -13.78
C ASP A 176 0.08 8.20 -12.54
N VAL A 177 -0.50 9.41 -12.53
CA VAL A 177 -0.52 10.29 -11.36
C VAL A 177 -1.22 9.62 -10.18
N TYR A 178 -2.38 9.01 -10.43
CA TYR A 178 -3.14 8.31 -9.39
C TYR A 178 -2.30 7.20 -8.74
N LEU A 179 -1.65 6.37 -9.56
CA LEU A 179 -0.78 5.30 -9.07
C LEU A 179 0.42 5.87 -8.29
N LYS A 180 1.08 6.92 -8.80
CA LYS A 180 2.20 7.58 -8.09
C LYS A 180 1.80 8.10 -6.72
N MET A 181 0.64 8.76 -6.65
CA MET A 181 0.09 9.25 -5.38
C MET A 181 -0.19 8.09 -4.43
N ASP A 182 -0.84 7.02 -4.90
CA ASP A 182 -1.19 5.88 -4.06
C ASP A 182 0.04 5.19 -3.48
N VAL A 183 1.06 4.91 -4.31
CA VAL A 183 2.29 4.26 -3.82
C VAL A 183 3.12 5.16 -2.91
N ALA A 184 3.14 6.47 -3.15
CA ALA A 184 3.84 7.43 -2.30
C ALA A 184 3.15 7.57 -0.93
N LEU A 185 1.82 7.68 -0.91
CA LEU A 185 1.04 7.71 0.32
C LEU A 185 1.20 6.42 1.13
N LEU A 186 1.18 5.26 0.46
CA LEU A 186 1.41 3.98 1.12
C LEU A 186 2.80 3.90 1.74
N ALA A 187 3.83 4.40 1.06
CA ALA A 187 5.19 4.46 1.60
C ALA A 187 5.28 5.35 2.85
N ASP A 188 4.71 6.56 2.82
CA ASP A 188 4.69 7.48 3.95
C ASP A 188 3.95 6.88 5.17
N VAL A 189 2.79 6.28 4.92
CA VAL A 189 1.98 5.62 5.97
C VAL A 189 2.72 4.42 6.57
N PHE A 190 3.39 3.63 5.74
CA PHE A 190 4.11 2.45 6.21
C PHE A 190 5.36 2.81 7.04
N GLU A 191 6.11 3.84 6.65
CA GLU A 191 7.25 4.32 7.45
C GLU A 191 6.78 4.84 8.81
N LYS A 192 5.66 5.57 8.86
CA LYS A 192 5.07 5.99 10.14
C LYS A 192 4.66 4.79 11.00
N PHE A 193 4.04 3.78 10.40
CA PHE A 193 3.69 2.55 11.10
C PHE A 193 4.92 1.83 11.66
N ARG A 194 6.02 1.80 10.89
CA ARG A 194 7.29 1.22 11.31
C ARG A 194 7.90 1.98 12.48
N ASP A 195 7.92 3.30 12.44
CA ASP A 195 8.41 4.15 13.53
C ASP A 195 7.62 3.90 14.83
N ILE A 196 6.29 3.89 14.75
CA ILE A 196 5.41 3.59 15.90
C ILE A 196 5.67 2.17 16.41
N SER A 197 5.79 1.20 15.50
CA SER A 197 5.97 -0.21 15.87
C SER A 197 7.28 -0.46 16.60
N LEU A 198 8.36 0.17 16.11
CA LEU A 198 9.67 0.14 16.76
C LEU A 198 9.65 0.88 18.10
N HIS A 199 8.98 2.02 18.20
CA HIS A 199 8.89 2.77 19.45
C HIS A 199 8.07 2.05 20.53
N ASP A 200 6.88 1.56 20.18
CA ASP A 200 5.92 1.05 21.17
C ASP A 200 6.13 -0.44 21.49
N TYR A 201 6.57 -1.24 20.51
CA TYR A 201 6.72 -2.69 20.65
C TYR A 201 8.17 -3.14 20.52
N ASP A 202 9.08 -2.28 20.04
CA ASP A 202 10.46 -2.68 19.71
C ASP A 202 10.46 -3.90 18.77
N LEU A 203 9.50 -3.89 17.83
CA LEU A 203 9.31 -4.89 16.79
C LEU A 203 9.23 -4.17 15.46
N ASP A 204 10.00 -4.65 14.48
CA ASP A 204 9.96 -4.12 13.14
C ASP A 204 8.92 -4.88 12.29
N PRO A 205 7.87 -4.20 11.78
CA PRO A 205 6.83 -4.83 10.97
C PRO A 205 7.36 -5.48 9.68
N CYS A 206 8.52 -5.04 9.16
CA CYS A 206 9.14 -5.65 7.98
C CYS A 206 9.53 -7.12 8.17
N HIS A 207 9.58 -7.62 9.40
CA HIS A 207 9.90 -9.02 9.70
C HIS A 207 8.68 -9.95 9.69
N TYR A 208 7.49 -9.40 9.44
CA TYR A 208 6.24 -10.13 9.50
C TYR A 208 5.51 -10.09 8.16
N PHE A 209 5.01 -11.25 7.72
CA PHE A 209 4.23 -11.36 6.50
C PHE A 209 2.82 -10.78 6.61
N THR A 210 2.29 -10.62 7.82
CA THR A 210 0.90 -10.17 8.02
C THR A 210 0.77 -9.34 9.29
N THR A 211 -0.20 -8.42 9.29
CA THR A 211 -0.53 -7.61 10.46
C THR A 211 -0.96 -8.47 11.66
N PRO A 212 -1.78 -9.53 11.51
CA PRO A 212 -2.06 -10.47 12.61
C PRO A 212 -0.80 -11.13 13.18
N GLY A 213 0.15 -11.55 12.36
CA GLY A 213 1.41 -12.14 12.83
C GLY A 213 2.25 -11.13 13.63
N PHE A 214 2.29 -9.88 13.18
CA PHE A 214 2.88 -8.77 13.92
C PHE A 214 2.14 -8.53 15.25
N SER A 215 0.81 -8.36 15.23
CA SER A 215 0.00 -8.11 16.42
C SER A 215 0.09 -9.23 17.45
N TRP A 216 0.15 -10.49 17.00
CA TRP A 216 0.35 -11.66 17.86
C TRP A 216 1.71 -11.58 18.56
N SER A 217 2.77 -11.26 17.84
CA SER A 217 4.12 -11.13 18.42
C SER A 217 4.21 -9.92 19.36
N ALA A 218 3.60 -8.81 19.00
CA ALA A 218 3.47 -7.63 19.85
C ALA A 218 2.72 -7.94 21.15
N MET A 219 1.63 -8.70 21.05
CA MET A 219 0.86 -9.17 22.21
C MET A 219 1.72 -10.04 23.12
N LEU A 220 2.38 -11.08 22.59
CA LEU A 220 3.24 -11.97 23.38
C LEU A 220 4.38 -11.20 24.06
N LYS A 221 5.01 -10.26 23.37
CA LYS A 221 6.09 -9.43 23.93
C LYS A 221 5.57 -8.51 25.05
N LYS A 222 4.38 -7.94 24.90
CA LYS A 222 3.75 -7.08 25.93
C LYS A 222 3.27 -7.86 27.16
N THR A 223 2.75 -9.07 26.98
CA THR A 223 2.22 -9.88 28.09
C THR A 223 3.27 -10.76 28.75
N GLY A 224 4.40 -11.03 28.07
CA GLY A 224 5.44 -11.94 28.56
C GLY A 224 4.99 -13.40 28.62
N ILE A 225 3.84 -13.73 28.02
CA ILE A 225 3.29 -15.09 28.02
C ILE A 225 4.09 -15.96 27.06
N VAL A 226 4.60 -17.08 27.56
CA VAL A 226 5.15 -18.16 26.74
C VAL A 226 4.03 -19.17 26.51
N LEU A 227 3.65 -19.39 25.25
CA LEU A 227 2.63 -20.37 24.90
C LEU A 227 3.28 -21.73 24.73
N ASP A 228 2.73 -22.72 25.41
CA ASP A 228 3.10 -24.11 25.22
C ASP A 228 2.58 -24.65 23.88
N LEU A 229 3.35 -25.55 23.28
CA LEU A 229 2.92 -26.24 22.07
C LEU A 229 1.72 -27.13 22.40
N ILE A 230 0.63 -26.98 21.64
CA ILE A 230 -0.53 -27.86 21.74
C ILE A 230 -0.12 -29.26 21.25
N THR A 231 0.19 -30.16 22.18
CA THR A 231 0.54 -31.56 21.88
C THR A 231 -0.66 -32.49 21.96
N ASP A 232 -1.75 -32.04 22.58
CA ASP A 232 -2.97 -32.82 22.78
C ASP A 232 -3.94 -32.62 21.59
N ILE A 233 -4.39 -33.74 21.01
CA ILE A 233 -5.32 -33.76 19.88
C ILE A 233 -6.72 -33.25 20.27
N ASP A 234 -7.14 -33.47 21.51
CA ASP A 234 -8.44 -33.02 22.00
C ASP A 234 -8.44 -31.50 22.21
N MET A 235 -7.32 -30.92 22.65
CA MET A 235 -7.15 -29.47 22.74
C MET A 235 -7.13 -28.80 21.35
N MET A 236 -6.51 -29.44 20.35
CA MET A 236 -6.58 -28.99 18.95
C MET A 236 -8.00 -29.04 18.39
N LEU A 237 -8.75 -30.11 18.66
CA LEU A 237 -10.13 -30.27 18.22
C LEU A 237 -11.04 -29.25 18.90
N PHE A 238 -10.86 -29.01 20.20
CA PHE A 238 -11.58 -27.98 20.96
C PHE A 238 -11.39 -26.58 20.35
N CYS A 239 -10.16 -26.19 20.01
CA CYS A 239 -9.88 -24.90 19.37
C CYS A 239 -10.48 -24.79 17.96
N ARG A 240 -10.50 -25.89 17.18
CA ARG A 240 -11.04 -25.90 15.81
C ARG A 240 -12.57 -25.84 15.76
N GLU A 241 -13.24 -26.51 16.69
CA GLU A 241 -14.71 -26.59 16.69
C GLU A 241 -15.39 -25.40 17.35
N GLY A 242 -14.62 -24.47 17.96
CA GLY A 242 -15.16 -23.23 18.55
C GLY A 242 -16.15 -23.49 19.70
N ASN A 243 -16.13 -24.67 20.29
CA ASN A 243 -17.06 -25.07 21.33
C ASN A 243 -16.70 -24.37 22.65
N THR A 244 -17.23 -23.16 22.87
CA THR A 244 -17.35 -22.55 24.20
C THR A 244 -18.34 -23.35 25.04
N ARG A 245 -18.00 -24.59 25.42
CA ARG A 245 -18.61 -25.21 26.59
C ARG A 245 -17.81 -24.73 27.80
N ARG A 246 -18.46 -23.86 28.58
CA ARG A 246 -18.04 -23.38 29.90
C ARG A 246 -17.21 -24.45 30.62
N CYS A 247 -15.92 -24.17 30.82
CA CYS A 247 -15.21 -24.76 31.94
C CYS A 247 -15.68 -24.02 33.20
N ILE A 248 -16.47 -24.72 34.03
CA ILE A 248 -16.55 -24.50 35.47
C ILE A 248 -15.69 -25.60 36.08
#